data_AF-A0A1P8YM09-F1
#
_entry.id   AF-A0A1P8YM09-F1
#
_cell.length_a   1.000
_cell.length_b   1.000
_cell.length_c   1.000
_cell.angle_alpha   90.00
_cell.angle_beta   90.00
_cell.angle_gamma   90.00
#
_symmetry.space_group_name_H-M   'P 1'
#
loop_
_entity.id
_entity.type
_entity.pdbx_description
1 polymer ?
#
loop_
_entity_poly.entity_id
_entity_poly.type
_entity_poly.pdbx_seq_one_letter_code
_entity_poly.pdbx_strand_id
1 'polypeptide(L)'
;MMQDMNRAFVTGSVERSKFNKLLTAMANTDGGQVFHCTAGKDRTGWTSALLLSIAGVSSQTIMDDYLLTNEYAKDSIAKNTEGLKRAFGDAYVNFIPLVTVESSFLQAGLDQVTATYGSMDKYLTDGLGLDQATIGKLKAKLLR
;
A
#
# COMPACT_ATOMS: atom_id res chain seq x y z
N MET A 1 -2.72 -12.42 9.66
CA MET A 1 -2.86 -12.48 8.19
C MET A 1 -2.62 -11.14 7.51
N MET A 2 -3.52 -10.14 7.60
CA MET A 2 -3.36 -8.89 6.83
C MET A 2 -2.13 -8.06 7.25
N GLN A 3 -1.83 -8.02 8.55
CA GLN A 3 -0.60 -7.41 9.05
C GLN A 3 0.65 -8.12 8.53
N ASP A 4 0.64 -9.46 8.48
CA ASP A 4 1.77 -10.26 7.98
C ASP A 4 1.98 -10.05 6.48
N MET A 5 0.90 -9.90 5.72
CA MET A 5 0.98 -9.50 4.31
C MET A 5 1.64 -8.13 4.14
N ASN A 6 1.30 -7.15 4.97
CA ASN A 6 1.92 -5.82 4.91
C ASN A 6 3.39 -5.85 5.34
N ARG A 7 3.75 -6.66 6.35
CA ARG A 7 5.16 -6.91 6.69
C ARG A 7 5.92 -7.56 5.52
N ALA A 8 5.28 -8.49 4.80
CA ALA A 8 5.87 -9.16 3.64
C ALA A 8 6.17 -8.20 2.47
N PHE A 9 5.46 -7.08 2.34
CA PHE A 9 5.83 -6.04 1.36
C PHE A 9 7.24 -5.48 1.63
N VAL A 10 7.67 -5.48 2.89
CA VAL A 10 8.97 -4.99 3.33
C VAL A 10 10.03 -6.09 3.32
N THR A 11 9.69 -7.29 3.80
CA THR A 11 10.68 -8.37 3.97
C THR A 11 10.82 -9.28 2.75
N GLY A 12 9.76 -9.43 1.95
CA GLY A 12 9.73 -10.32 0.78
C GLY A 12 10.50 -9.79 -0.42
N SER A 13 11.45 -10.56 -0.94
CA SER A 13 12.27 -10.14 -2.09
C SER A 13 11.45 -10.00 -3.39
N VAL A 14 10.45 -10.86 -3.58
CA VAL A 14 9.55 -10.83 -4.75
C VAL A 14 8.67 -9.58 -4.71
N GLU A 15 8.09 -9.28 -3.55
CA GLU A 15 7.26 -8.09 -3.31
C GLU A 15 8.08 -6.82 -3.58
N ARG A 16 9.27 -6.71 -2.96
CA ARG A 16 10.17 -5.56 -3.17
C ARG A 16 10.54 -5.38 -4.64
N SER A 17 10.88 -6.45 -5.34
CA SER A 17 11.19 -6.39 -6.78
C SER A 17 9.99 -5.89 -7.61
N LYS A 18 8.77 -6.29 -7.26
CA LYS A 18 7.55 -5.81 -7.94
C LYS A 18 7.30 -4.31 -7.69
N PHE A 19 7.48 -3.84 -6.45
CA PHE A 19 7.35 -2.41 -6.14
C PHE A 19 8.43 -1.57 -6.81
N ASN A 20 9.67 -2.04 -6.88
CA ASN A 20 10.73 -1.40 -7.66
C ASN A 20 10.32 -1.24 -9.13
N LYS A 21 9.89 -2.34 -9.76
CA LYS A 21 9.49 -2.36 -11.17
C LYS A 21 8.34 -1.38 -11.43
N LEU A 22 7.33 -1.37 -10.55
CA LEU A 22 6.19 -0.46 -10.64
C LEU A 22 6.63 1.00 -10.56
N LEU A 23 7.36 1.38 -9.51
CA LEU A 23 7.78 2.75 -9.27
C LEU A 23 8.74 3.25 -10.37
N THR A 24 9.63 2.39 -10.86
CA THR A 24 10.52 2.69 -11.99
C THR A 24 9.73 2.92 -13.28
N ALA A 25 8.72 2.10 -13.56
CA ALA A 25 7.85 2.31 -14.72
C ALA A 25 7.07 3.63 -14.59
N MET A 26 6.55 3.93 -13.41
CA MET A 26 5.82 5.18 -13.16
C MET A 26 6.70 6.43 -13.32
N ALA A 27 7.96 6.34 -12.90
CA ALA A 27 8.94 7.43 -13.06
C ALA A 27 9.20 7.75 -14.54
N ASN A 28 9.17 6.75 -15.42
CA ASN A 28 9.54 6.87 -16.83
C ASN A 28 8.33 6.91 -17.79
N THR A 29 7.10 6.90 -17.29
CA THR A 29 5.87 6.98 -18.11
C THR A 29 5.22 8.35 -17.97
N ASP A 30 5.11 9.11 -19.04
CA ASP A 30 4.50 10.44 -19.01
C ASP A 30 2.98 10.42 -18.79
N GLY A 31 2.44 11.55 -18.32
CA GLY A 31 1.00 11.75 -18.11
C GLY A 31 0.45 11.22 -16.78
N GLY A 32 -0.87 11.34 -16.63
CA GLY A 32 -1.62 10.82 -15.50
C GLY A 32 -1.63 9.29 -15.50
N GLN A 33 -1.45 8.68 -14.33
CA GLN A 33 -1.33 7.24 -14.19
C GLN A 33 -2.33 6.72 -13.16
N VAL A 34 -2.95 5.58 -13.48
CA VAL A 34 -3.82 4.83 -12.57
C VAL A 34 -3.15 3.49 -12.26
N PHE A 35 -3.00 3.18 -10.98
CA PHE A 35 -2.51 1.89 -10.50
C PHE A 35 -3.58 1.23 -9.63
N HIS A 36 -3.74 -0.07 -9.76
CA HIS A 36 -4.71 -0.82 -8.97
C HIS A 36 -4.20 -2.23 -8.66
N CYS A 37 -4.85 -2.88 -7.71
CA CYS A 37 -4.76 -4.31 -7.48
C CYS A 37 -6.15 -4.94 -7.70
N THR A 38 -6.43 -6.08 -7.09
CA THR A 38 -7.75 -6.72 -7.23
C THR A 38 -8.84 -5.92 -6.53
N ALA A 39 -8.67 -5.63 -5.23
CA ALA A 39 -9.65 -4.91 -4.41
C ALA A 39 -9.33 -3.42 -4.24
N GLY A 40 -8.19 -2.95 -4.76
CA GLY A 40 -7.73 -1.57 -4.59
C GLY A 40 -7.24 -1.21 -3.18
N LYS A 41 -6.99 -2.19 -2.29
CA LYS A 41 -6.72 -1.93 -0.86
C LYS A 41 -5.27 -2.15 -0.41
N ASP A 42 -4.74 -3.38 -0.46
CA ASP A 42 -3.46 -3.68 0.23
C ASP A 42 -2.24 -3.25 -0.60
N ARG A 43 -2.05 -3.83 -1.79
CA ARG A 43 -0.96 -3.47 -2.71
C ARG A 43 -1.10 -2.04 -3.25
N THR A 44 -2.34 -1.60 -3.48
CA THR A 44 -2.66 -0.22 -3.87
C THR A 44 -2.39 0.74 -2.72
N GLY A 45 -2.82 0.43 -1.50
CA GLY A 45 -2.55 1.23 -0.30
C GLY A 45 -1.06 1.34 -0.02
N TRP A 46 -0.30 0.25 -0.11
CA TRP A 46 1.15 0.28 0.04
C TRP A 46 1.84 1.12 -1.03
N THR A 47 1.42 0.99 -2.31
CA THR A 47 1.93 1.82 -3.40
C THR A 47 1.63 3.31 -3.16
N SER A 48 0.43 3.63 -2.68
CA SER A 48 0.03 5.01 -2.36
C SER A 48 0.86 5.57 -1.20
N ALA A 49 1.05 4.78 -0.14
CA ALA A 49 1.91 5.15 0.98
C ALA A 49 3.36 5.42 0.55
N LEU A 50 3.92 4.63 -0.36
CA LEU A 50 5.26 4.85 -0.93
C LEU A 50 5.33 6.16 -1.72
N LEU A 51 4.36 6.42 -2.60
CA LEU A 51 4.31 7.63 -3.42
C LEU A 51 4.13 8.89 -2.55
N LEU A 52 3.21 8.86 -1.60
CA LEU A 52 2.99 9.96 -0.66
C LEU A 52 4.23 10.22 0.21
N SER A 53 4.94 9.17 0.62
CA SER A 53 6.22 9.30 1.34
C SER A 53 7.28 9.97 0.45
N ILE A 54 7.39 9.59 -0.82
CA ILE A 54 8.30 10.23 -1.80
C ILE A 54 7.95 11.72 -1.98
N ALA A 55 6.66 12.06 -1.96
CA ALA A 55 6.18 13.44 -2.01
C ALA A 55 6.45 14.24 -0.72
N GLY A 56 6.86 13.58 0.37
CA GLY A 56 7.13 14.22 1.67
C GLY A 56 5.89 14.43 2.54
N VAL A 57 4.82 13.69 2.28
CA VAL A 57 3.58 13.74 3.07
C VAL A 57 3.80 13.08 4.43
N SER A 58 3.15 13.60 5.48
CA SER A 58 3.28 13.08 6.84
C SER A 58 2.68 11.67 6.99
N SER A 59 3.26 10.84 7.87
CA SER A 59 2.73 9.48 8.14
C SER A 59 1.28 9.48 8.60
N GLN A 60 0.84 10.52 9.33
CA GLN A 60 -0.55 10.66 9.77
C GLN A 60 -1.48 10.84 8.56
N THR A 61 -1.14 11.76 7.65
CA THR A 61 -1.93 11.99 6.43
C THR A 61 -1.96 10.75 5.53
N ILE A 62 -0.85 10.01 5.45
CA ILE A 62 -0.79 8.73 4.71
C ILE A 62 -1.75 7.70 5.31
N MET A 63 -1.80 7.60 6.65
CA MET A 63 -2.73 6.70 7.33
C MET A 63 -4.18 7.12 7.12
N ASP A 64 -4.47 8.41 7.20
CA ASP A 64 -5.82 8.95 6.99
C ASP A 64 -6.30 8.66 5.55
N ASP A 65 -5.44 8.88 4.54
CA ASP A 65 -5.70 8.53 3.15
C ASP A 65 -5.99 7.03 2.96
N TYR A 66 -5.17 6.17 3.57
CA TYR A 66 -5.39 4.73 3.52
C TYR A 66 -6.76 4.32 4.09
N LEU A 67 -7.18 4.92 5.21
CA LEU A 67 -8.44 4.62 5.88
C LEU A 67 -9.67 5.11 5.10
N LEU A 68 -9.52 6.11 4.22
CA LEU A 68 -10.60 6.54 3.30
C LEU A 68 -11.07 5.41 2.38
N THR A 69 -10.27 4.35 2.19
CA THR A 69 -10.71 3.13 1.49
C THR A 69 -12.02 2.58 2.06
N ASN A 70 -12.21 2.60 3.38
CA ASN A 70 -13.45 2.10 4.00
C ASN A 70 -14.67 2.95 3.66
N GLU A 71 -14.49 4.27 3.45
CA GLU A 71 -15.58 5.16 3.06
C GLU A 71 -15.89 5.01 1.57
N TYR A 72 -14.87 5.14 0.71
CA TYR A 72 -15.08 5.13 -0.74
C TYR A 72 -15.40 3.75 -1.31
N ALA A 73 -15.00 2.67 -0.64
CA ALA A 73 -15.33 1.30 -1.04
C ALA A 73 -16.54 0.71 -0.29
N LYS A 74 -17.28 1.49 0.50
CA LYS A 74 -18.35 0.99 1.38
C LYS A 74 -19.37 0.09 0.68
N ASP A 75 -19.78 0.42 -0.54
CA ASP A 75 -20.75 -0.39 -1.30
C ASP A 75 -20.17 -1.74 -1.74
N SER A 76 -18.89 -1.74 -2.14
CA SER A 76 -18.16 -2.98 -2.48
C SER A 76 -17.95 -3.84 -1.23
N ILE A 77 -17.58 -3.21 -0.11
CA ILE A 77 -17.43 -3.87 1.19
C ILE A 77 -18.74 -4.51 1.62
N ALA A 78 -19.85 -3.78 1.56
CA ALA A 78 -21.17 -4.31 1.90
C ALA A 78 -21.55 -5.50 1.02
N LYS A 79 -21.40 -5.36 -0.31
CA LYS A 79 -21.68 -6.44 -1.26
C LYS A 79 -20.84 -7.70 -0.99
N ASN A 80 -19.54 -7.52 -0.75
CA ASN A 80 -18.64 -8.65 -0.48
C ASN A 80 -18.93 -9.27 0.89
N THR A 81 -19.28 -8.47 1.89
CA THR A 81 -19.68 -8.95 3.22
C THR A 81 -20.93 -9.83 3.14
N GLU A 82 -21.94 -9.43 2.36
CA GLU A 82 -23.12 -10.28 2.12
C GLU A 82 -22.76 -11.59 1.39
N GLY A 83 -21.79 -11.54 0.48
CA GLY A 83 -21.21 -12.74 -0.13
C GLY A 83 -20.57 -13.68 0.89
N LEU A 84 -19.76 -13.12 1.80
CA LEU A 84 -19.12 -13.87 2.89
C LEU A 84 -20.15 -14.49 3.84
N LYS A 85 -21.21 -13.74 4.22
CA LYS A 85 -22.31 -14.27 5.04
C LYS A 85 -22.99 -15.47 4.39
N ARG A 86 -23.30 -15.39 3.09
CA ARG A 86 -23.90 -16.53 2.37
C ARG A 86 -22.97 -17.73 2.29
N ALA A 87 -21.67 -17.52 2.13
CA ALA A 87 -20.70 -18.60 1.97
C ALA A 87 -20.31 -19.26 3.30
N PHE A 88 -20.26 -18.50 4.40
CA PHE A 88 -19.63 -18.94 5.65
C PHE A 88 -20.54 -18.87 6.89
N GLY A 89 -21.79 -18.39 6.75
CA GLY A 89 -22.68 -18.19 7.89
C GLY A 89 -22.04 -17.28 8.93
N ASP A 90 -22.19 -17.61 10.22
CA ASP A 90 -21.64 -16.81 11.33
C ASP A 90 -20.10 -16.69 11.31
N ALA A 91 -19.40 -17.62 10.66
CA ALA A 91 -17.95 -17.57 10.53
C ALA A 91 -17.46 -16.44 9.59
N TYR A 92 -18.37 -15.74 8.88
CA TYR A 92 -18.02 -14.64 7.97
C TYR A 92 -17.20 -13.52 8.64
N VAL A 93 -17.39 -13.31 9.94
CA VAL A 93 -16.68 -12.28 10.72
C VAL A 93 -15.16 -12.45 10.65
N ASN A 94 -14.67 -13.67 10.54
CA ASN A 94 -13.24 -13.99 10.41
C ASN A 94 -12.64 -13.56 9.06
N PHE A 95 -13.51 -13.27 8.08
CA PHE A 95 -13.12 -12.89 6.72
C PHE A 95 -13.33 -11.39 6.44
N ILE A 96 -13.88 -10.62 7.38
CA ILE A 96 -14.06 -9.17 7.23
C ILE A 96 -12.74 -8.44 6.90
N PRO A 97 -11.58 -8.77 7.51
CA PRO A 97 -10.29 -8.17 7.13
C PRO A 97 -9.89 -8.36 5.66
N LEU A 98 -10.49 -9.32 4.94
CA LEU A 98 -10.26 -9.52 3.52
C LEU A 98 -10.98 -8.50 2.64
N VAL A 99 -11.99 -7.82 3.17
CA VAL A 99 -12.81 -6.86 2.40
C VAL A 99 -12.66 -5.44 2.91
N THR A 100 -12.26 -5.23 4.16
CA THR A 100 -12.01 -3.90 4.75
C THR A 100 -10.51 -3.57 4.82
N VAL A 101 -10.22 -2.36 5.31
CA VAL A 101 -8.90 -1.97 5.81
C VAL A 101 -8.98 -1.58 7.28
N GLU A 102 -7.86 -1.72 8.00
CA GLU A 102 -7.68 -1.28 9.37
C GLU A 102 -6.32 -0.61 9.50
N SER A 103 -6.20 0.40 10.35
CA SER A 103 -4.93 1.11 10.57
C SER A 103 -3.79 0.16 10.94
N SER A 104 -4.10 -0.90 11.69
CA SER A 104 -3.15 -1.93 12.10
C SER A 104 -2.48 -2.63 10.92
N PHE A 105 -3.11 -2.69 9.74
CA PHE A 105 -2.58 -3.38 8.57
C PHE A 105 -1.45 -2.56 7.94
N LEU A 106 -1.71 -1.29 7.62
CA LEU A 106 -0.68 -0.40 7.08
C LEU A 106 0.41 -0.14 8.13
N GLN A 107 0.02 0.08 9.39
CA GLN A 107 0.98 0.31 10.48
C GLN A 107 1.98 -0.83 10.62
N ALA A 108 1.53 -2.09 10.49
CA ALA A 108 2.43 -3.25 10.51
C ALA A 108 3.52 -3.19 9.43
N GLY A 109 3.21 -2.67 8.24
CA GLY A 109 4.20 -2.45 7.18
C GLY A 109 5.13 -1.27 7.49
N LEU A 110 4.59 -0.14 7.98
CA LEU A 110 5.38 1.04 8.35
C LEU A 110 6.35 0.74 9.51
N ASP A 111 5.89 0.01 10.53
CA ASP A 111 6.73 -0.44 11.64
C ASP A 111 7.84 -1.39 11.15
N GLN A 112 7.52 -2.26 10.19
CA GLN A 112 8.51 -3.17 9.59
C GLN A 112 9.56 -2.42 8.77
N VAL A 113 9.19 -1.33 8.09
CA VAL A 113 10.14 -0.43 7.41
C VAL A 113 11.14 0.12 8.42
N THR A 114 10.66 0.69 9.54
CA THR A 114 11.55 1.20 10.59
C THR A 114 12.39 0.10 11.21
N ALA A 115 11.82 -1.07 11.51
CA ALA A 115 12.53 -2.18 12.13
C ALA A 115 13.64 -2.78 11.24
N THR A 116 13.43 -2.86 9.92
CA THR A 116 14.39 -3.49 8.99
C THR A 116 15.37 -2.50 8.36
N TYR A 117 14.91 -1.30 8.02
CA TYR A 117 15.68 -0.34 7.24
C TYR A 117 15.96 0.97 7.99
N GLY A 118 15.33 1.19 9.16
CA GLY A 118 15.50 2.40 9.98
C GLY A 118 14.71 3.61 9.49
N SER A 119 14.45 3.72 8.18
CA SER A 119 13.61 4.79 7.62
C SER A 119 12.97 4.39 6.29
N MET A 120 11.93 5.12 5.88
CA MET A 120 11.30 4.95 4.57
C MET A 120 12.28 5.22 3.42
N ASP A 121 13.15 6.24 3.55
CA ASP A 121 14.17 6.53 2.55
C ASP A 121 15.12 5.35 2.35
N LYS A 122 15.54 4.72 3.45
CA LYS A 122 16.38 3.52 3.42
C LYS A 122 15.67 2.31 2.86
N TYR A 123 14.37 2.17 3.10
CA TYR A 123 13.59 1.14 2.44
C TYR A 123 13.45 1.39 0.94
N LEU A 124 13.23 2.64 0.49
CA LEU A 124 13.15 2.97 -0.93
C LEU A 124 14.49 2.68 -1.66
N THR A 125 15.62 3.06 -1.07
CA THR A 125 16.93 2.86 -1.69
C THR A 125 17.47 1.44 -1.49
N ASP A 126 17.63 1.00 -0.25
CA ASP A 126 18.36 -0.22 0.09
C ASP A 126 17.41 -1.44 0.06
N GLY A 127 16.14 -1.22 0.41
CA GLY A 127 15.10 -2.23 0.33
C GLY A 127 14.61 -2.46 -1.09
N LEU A 128 14.03 -1.45 -1.73
CA LEU A 128 13.48 -1.57 -3.08
C LEU A 128 14.55 -1.49 -4.15
N GLY A 129 15.74 -0.93 -3.89
CA GLY A 129 16.77 -0.77 -4.91
C GLY A 129 16.49 0.39 -5.88
N LEU A 130 15.71 1.39 -5.48
CA LEU A 130 15.46 2.56 -6.32
C LEU A 130 16.67 3.49 -6.27
N ASP A 131 17.11 3.95 -7.44
CA ASP A 131 18.12 4.99 -7.52
C ASP A 131 17.53 6.39 -7.21
N GLN A 132 18.41 7.32 -6.84
CA GLN A 132 18.03 8.69 -6.51
C GLN A 132 17.38 9.41 -7.70
N ALA A 133 17.76 9.05 -8.94
CA ALA A 133 17.18 9.62 -10.14
C ALA A 133 15.69 9.25 -10.29
N THR A 134 15.34 7.99 -10.01
CA THR A 134 13.96 7.48 -10.05
C THR A 134 13.11 8.12 -8.96
N ILE A 135 13.62 8.19 -7.72
CA ILE A 135 12.93 8.87 -6.60
C ILE A 135 12.72 10.35 -6.94
N GLY A 136 13.75 11.03 -7.45
CA GLY A 136 13.67 12.44 -7.85
C GLY A 136 12.64 12.69 -8.95
N LYS A 137 12.59 11.84 -9.99
CA LYS A 137 11.57 11.91 -11.05
C LYS A 137 10.16 11.74 -10.49
N LEU A 138 9.93 10.75 -9.63
CA LEU A 138 8.62 10.53 -9.02
C LEU A 138 8.20 11.74 -8.18
N LYS A 139 9.09 12.23 -7.31
CA LYS A 139 8.83 13.41 -6.48
C LYS A 139 8.48 14.63 -7.32
N ALA A 140 9.25 14.89 -8.39
CA ALA A 140 8.98 16.01 -9.29
C ALA A 140 7.64 15.87 -10.02
N LYS A 141 7.16 14.66 -10.29
CA LYS A 141 5.85 14.43 -10.93
C LYS A 141 4.69 14.59 -9.96
N LEU A 142 4.88 14.24 -8.69
CA LEU A 142 3.84 14.29 -7.66
C LEU A 142 3.58 15.71 -7.12
N LEU A 143 4.56 16.61 -7.22
CA LEU A 143 4.49 17.98 -6.68
C LEU A 143 4.26 19.06 -7.76
N ARG A 144 4.00 18.64 -9.00
CA ARG A 144 3.75 19.54 -10.14
C ARG A 144 2.30 19.96 -10.23
#